data_AF-A0A838IV48-F1
#
_entry.id   AF-A0A838IV48-F1
#
_cell.length_a   1.000
_cell.length_b   1.000
_cell.length_c   1.000
_cell.angle_alpha   90.00
_cell.angle_beta   90.00
_cell.angle_gamma   90.00
#
_symmetry.space_group_name_H-M   'P 1'
#
loop_
_entity.id
_entity.type
_entity.pdbx_description
1 polymer ?
#
loop_
_entity_poly.entity_id
_entity_poly.type
_entity_poly.pdbx_seq_one_letter_code
_entity_poly.pdbx_strand_id
1 'polypeptide(L)' 'MPDSKRATIYFDAEVHRALRLKAAATNRSISEMVNDAVRMALAEDAVDLAAADQRVSETSVTFESFVEDLHRRGGP' A
#
# COMPACT_ATOMS: atom_id res chain seq x y z
N MET A 1 -14.47 19.53 3.79
CA MET A 1 -14.66 18.07 3.91
C MET A 1 -15.86 17.83 4.82
N PRO A 2 -17.04 17.47 4.31
CA PRO A 2 -18.17 17.19 5.18
C PRO A 2 -17.87 15.88 5.95
N ASP A 3 -17.85 15.99 7.29
CA ASP A 3 -17.61 14.94 8.30
C ASP A 3 -16.15 14.48 8.55
N SER A 4 -15.21 15.41 8.72
CA SER A 4 -13.88 15.10 9.25
C SER A 4 -13.90 14.84 10.77
N LYS A 5 -13.30 13.74 11.23
CA LYS A 5 -13.04 13.49 12.66
C LYS A 5 -11.65 14.01 13.05
N ARG A 6 -11.53 14.63 14.23
CA ARG A 6 -10.25 15.11 14.75
C ARG A 6 -9.42 13.93 15.25
N ALA A 7 -8.16 13.87 14.85
CA ALA A 7 -7.16 12.94 15.37
C ALA A 7 -5.88 13.72 15.74
N THR A 8 -5.17 13.25 16.76
CA THR A 8 -3.85 13.75 17.13
C THR A 8 -2.81 12.73 16.69
N ILE A 9 -1.85 13.15 15.87
CA ILE A 9 -0.77 12.31 15.35
C ILE A 9 0.57 13.00 15.58
N TYR A 10 1.57 12.21 15.95
CA TYR A 10 2.94 12.69 16.07
C TYR A 10 3.68 12.40 14.77
N PHE A 11 4.42 13.39 14.29
CA PHE A 11 5.31 13.27 13.14
C PHE A 11 6.75 13.43 13.60
N ASP A 12 7.68 12.71 12.97
CA ASP A 12 9.08 13.07 13.05
C ASP A 12 9.29 14.50 12.56
N ALA A 13 10.22 15.23 13.21
CA ALA A 13 10.41 16.65 12.96
C ALA A 13 10.70 16.97 11.48
N GLU A 14 11.55 16.17 10.84
CA GLU A 14 11.90 16.33 9.42
C GLU A 14 10.72 16.01 8.49
N VAL A 15 9.92 15.00 8.83
CA VAL A 15 8.72 14.63 8.06
C VAL A 15 7.68 15.73 8.14
N HIS A 16 7.42 16.27 9.33
CA HIS A 16 6.50 17.39 9.50
C HIS A 16 6.96 18.62 8.72
N ARG A 17 8.27 18.93 8.75
CA ARG A 17 8.85 20.05 8.00
C ARG A 17 8.65 19.88 6.49
N ALA A 18 8.98 18.71 5.95
CA ALA A 18 8.79 18.40 4.54
C ALA A 18 7.32 18.47 4.13
N LEU A 19 6.43 17.90 4.96
CA LEU A 19 4.98 17.91 4.73
C LEU A 19 4.43 19.34 4.73
N ARG A 20 4.87 20.21 5.65
CA ARG A 20 4.46 21.62 5.69
C ARG A 20 4.91 22.38 4.44
N LEU A 21 6.14 22.14 3.96
CA LEU A 21 6.64 22.75 2.73
C LEU A 21 5.84 22.30 1.51
N LYS A 22 5.53 21.00 1.42
CA LYS A 22 4.70 20.44 0.34
C LYS A 22 3.27 21.00 0.37
N ALA A 23 2.69 21.17 1.56
CA ALA A 23 1.37 21.78 1.76
C ALA A 23 1.33 23.18 1.14
N ALA A 24 2.31 24.02 1.50
CA ALA A 24 2.43 25.38 1.01
C ALA A 24 2.66 25.43 -0.50
N ALA A 25 3.57 24.60 -1.03
CA ALA A 25 3.88 24.55 -2.46
C ALA A 25 2.71 24.07 -3.33
N THR A 26 1.81 23.24 -2.79
CA THR A 26 0.66 22.69 -3.53
C THR A 26 -0.66 23.40 -3.23
N ASN A 27 -0.65 24.40 -2.35
CA ASN A 27 -1.85 25.08 -1.86
C ASN A 27 -2.90 24.10 -1.29
N ARG A 28 -2.42 23.11 -0.53
CA ARG A 28 -3.23 22.06 0.12
C ARG A 28 -3.00 22.09 1.62
N SER A 29 -4.00 21.66 2.39
CA SER A 29 -3.83 21.49 3.83
C SER A 29 -3.04 20.20 4.15
N ILE A 30 -2.38 20.19 5.32
CA ILE A 30 -1.73 18.98 5.84
C ILE A 30 -2.76 17.85 6.02
N SER A 31 -3.95 18.17 6.53
CA SER A 31 -5.02 17.19 6.73
C SER A 31 -5.50 16.54 5.44
N GLU A 32 -5.60 17.29 4.34
CA GLU A 32 -5.95 16.70 3.03
C GLU A 32 -4.87 15.75 2.53
N MET A 33 -3.60 16.12 2.64
CA MET A 33 -2.50 15.26 2.18
C MET A 33 -2.37 14.00 3.04
N VAL A 34 -2.55 14.11 4.35
CA VAL A 34 -2.54 12.95 5.26
C VAL A 34 -3.71 12.03 4.96
N ASN A 35 -4.91 12.57 4.76
CA ASN A 35 -6.08 11.77 4.41
C ASN A 35 -5.89 11.01 3.10
N ASP A 36 -5.32 11.65 2.06
CA ASP A 36 -5.05 10.98 0.79
C ASP A 36 -4.00 9.87 0.94
N ALA A 37 -2.92 10.14 1.67
CA ALA A 37 -1.88 9.12 1.91
C ALA A 37 -2.45 7.90 2.66
N VAL A 38 -3.28 8.13 3.68
CA VAL A 38 -3.94 7.05 4.43
C VAL A 38 -4.91 6.27 3.56
N ARG A 39 -5.72 6.95 2.73
CA ARG A 39 -6.62 6.28 1.79
C ARG A 39 -5.88 5.41 0.78
N MET A 40 -4.75 5.91 0.27
CA MET A 40 -3.92 5.18 -0.68
C MET A 40 -3.32 3.92 -0.05
N ALA A 41 -2.71 4.05 1.14
CA ALA A 41 -2.16 2.91 1.86
C ALA A 41 -3.23 1.84 2.16
N LEU A 42 -4.41 2.25 2.64
CA LEU A 42 -5.52 1.31 2.90
C LEU A 42 -6.06 0.64 1.62
N ALA A 43 -6.04 1.35 0.49
CA ALA A 43 -6.49 0.78 -0.78
C ALA A 43 -5.48 -0.25 -1.33
N GLU A 44 -4.19 0.02 -1.19
CA GLU A 44 -3.12 -0.94 -1.52
C GLU A 44 -3.25 -2.22 -0.69
N ASP A 45 -3.40 -2.07 0.63
CA ASP A 45 -3.61 -3.22 1.53
C ASP A 45 -4.85 -4.04 1.14
N ALA A 46 -5.95 -3.37 0.77
CA ALA A 46 -7.18 -4.06 0.35
C ALA A 46 -7.00 -4.85 -0.95
N VAL A 47 -6.20 -4.34 -1.89
CA VAL A 47 -5.87 -5.05 -3.14
C VAL A 47 -5.05 -6.30 -2.84
N ASP A 48 -4.05 -6.19 -1.96
CA ASP A 48 -3.20 -7.32 -1.58
C ASP A 48 -3.99 -8.42 -0.85
N LEU A 49 -4.88 -8.03 0.07
CA LEU A 49 -5.78 -8.98 0.74
C LEU A 49 -6.72 -9.68 -0.24
N ALA A 50 -7.34 -8.93 -1.16
CA ALA A 50 -8.22 -9.52 -2.18
C ALA A 50 -7.48 -10.46 -3.13
N ALA A 51 -6.21 -10.17 -3.45
CA ALA A 51 -5.37 -11.06 -4.24
C ALA A 51 -5.02 -12.34 -3.47
N ALA A 52 -4.71 -12.24 -2.17
CA ALA A 52 -4.50 -13.40 -1.31
C ALA A 52 -5.74 -14.29 -1.23
N ASP A 53 -6.93 -13.71 -1.04
CA ASP A 53 -8.20 -14.43 -0.97
C ASP A 53 -8.50 -15.21 -2.25
N GLN A 54 -8.25 -14.62 -3.43
CA GLN A 54 -8.44 -15.31 -4.71
C GLN A 54 -7.53 -16.54 -4.86
N ARG A 55 -6.31 -16.46 -4.32
CA ARG A 55 -5.32 -17.54 -4.37
C ARG A 55 -5.59 -18.69 -3.40
N VAL A 56 -6.47 -18.51 -2.41
CA VAL A 56 -6.87 -19.61 -1.51
C VAL A 56 -7.44 -20.80 -2.29
N SER A 57 -8.06 -20.54 -3.45
CA SER A 57 -8.63 -21.57 -4.32
C SER A 57 -7.62 -22.19 -5.31
N GLU A 58 -6.38 -21.69 -5.37
CA GLU A 58 -5.36 -22.24 -6.26
C GLU A 58 -4.88 -23.60 -5.74
N THR A 59 -4.77 -24.57 -6.66
CA THR A 59 -4.22 -25.88 -6.32
C THR A 59 -2.73 -25.72 -6.02
N SER A 60 -2.30 -26.14 -4.84
CA SER A 60 -0.88 -26.18 -4.51
C SER A 60 -0.17 -27.24 -5.36
N VAL A 61 1.00 -26.88 -5.88
CA VAL A 61 1.90 -27.80 -6.57
C VAL A 61 3.01 -28.22 -5.61
N THR A 62 3.50 -29.44 -5.76
CA THR A 62 4.67 -29.87 -4.99
C THR A 62 5.92 -29.19 -5.52
N PHE A 63 6.91 -28.99 -4.65
CA PHE A 63 8.17 -28.37 -5.02
C PHE A 63 8.87 -29.12 -6.16
N GLU A 64 8.83 -30.45 -6.12
CA GLU A 64 9.41 -31.33 -7.16
C GLU A 64 8.74 -31.09 -8.52
N SER A 65 7.40 -31.05 -8.56
CA SER A 65 6.66 -30.81 -9.81
C SER A 65 6.90 -29.42 -10.39
N PHE A 66 7.11 -28.42 -9.53
CA PHE A 66 7.44 -27.06 -9.94
C PHE A 66 8.85 -26.96 -10.57
N VAL A 67 9.85 -27.61 -9.97
CA VAL A 67 11.23 -27.61 -10.47
C VAL A 67 11.34 -28.35 -11.81
N GLU A 68 10.64 -29.47 -11.97
CA GLU A 68 10.57 -30.19 -13.25
C GLU A 68 9.95 -29.34 -14.36
N ASP A 69 8.88 -28.61 -14.05
CA ASP A 69 8.22 -27.69 -14.98
C ASP A 69 9.08 -26.48 -15.35
N LEU A 70 9.90 -25.97 -14.41
CA LEU A 70 10.81 -24.85 -14.63
C LEU A 70 11.94 -25.21 -15.59
N HIS A 71 12.60 -26.36 -15.37
CA HIS A 71 13.63 -26.88 -16.27
C HIS A 71 13.07 -27.15 -17.68
N ARG A 72 11.83 -27.63 -17.79
CA ARG A 72 11.18 -27.90 -19.08
C ARG A 72 10.90 -26.63 -19.88
N ARG A 73 10.65 -25.49 -19.22
CA ARG A 73 10.35 -24.20 -19.85
C ARG A 73 11.60 -23.36 -20.14
N GLY A 74 12.80 -23.89 -19.87
CA GLY A 74 14.07 -23.22 -20.15
C GLY A 74 14.44 -22.13 -19.15
N GLY A 75 13.87 -22.17 -17.94
CA GLY A 75 14.49 -21.49 -16.78
C GLY A 75 15.83 -22.17 -16.43
N PRO A 76 16.73 -21.49 -15.69
CA PRO A 76 18.07 -22.02 -15.39
C PRO A 76 18.04 -23.42 -14.77
#